data_AF-A0A6S5TI90-F1
#
_entry.id   AF-A0A6S5TI90-F1
#
_cell.length_a   1.000
_cell.length_b   1.000
_cell.length_c   1.000
_cell.angle_alpha   90.00
_cell.angle_beta   90.00
_cell.angle_gamma   90.00
#
_symmetry.space_group_name_H-M   'P 1'
#
loop_
_entity.id
_entity.type
_entity.pdbx_description
1 polymer ?
#
loop_
_entity_poly.entity_id
_entity_poly.type
_entity_poly.pdbx_seq_one_letter_code
_entity_poly.pdbx_strand_id
1 'polypeptide(L)'
;MESRLLSERSSVFHRADPYVVSDYVNRHVGQHCIGLSRTTHPQSSLSHRKMAELDLCRISYGGSVRVTSPALETIYHLQILLNGNCLWRGHQREH
;
A
#
# COMPACT_ATOMS: atom_id res chain seq x y z
N MET A 1 26.65 1.13 -7.65
CA MET A 1 25.38 0.94 -8.38
C MET A 1 24.30 0.70 -7.34
N GLU A 2 23.52 1.72 -6.98
CA GLU A 2 22.38 1.51 -6.08
C GLU A 2 21.32 0.71 -6.85
N SER A 3 21.24 -0.60 -6.58
CA SER A 3 20.16 -1.44 -7.08
C SER A 3 18.88 -1.07 -6.34
N ARG A 4 18.23 0.02 -6.76
CA ARG A 4 16.90 0.36 -6.26
C ARG A 4 15.91 -0.66 -6.82
N LEU A 5 15.40 -1.53 -5.96
CA LEU A 5 14.39 -2.53 -6.32
C LEU A 5 13.16 -1.88 -6.96
N LEU A 6 12.83 -0.64 -6.57
CA LEU A 6 11.86 0.23 -7.21
C LEU A 6 12.58 1.43 -7.85
N SER A 7 12.43 1.60 -9.16
CA SER A 7 12.96 2.75 -9.91
C SER A 7 11.82 3.57 -10.52
N GLU A 8 12.15 4.62 -11.29
CA GLU A 8 11.14 5.43 -12.00
C GLU A 8 10.26 4.58 -12.93
N ARG A 9 10.83 3.51 -13.52
CA ARG A 9 10.07 2.56 -14.35
C ARG A 9 9.03 1.76 -13.58
N SER A 10 9.13 1.72 -12.25
CA SER A 10 8.15 1.07 -11.37
C SER A 10 7.05 2.04 -10.94
N SER A 11 7.10 3.32 -11.34
CA SER A 11 6.06 4.30 -11.00
C SER A 11 4.76 3.99 -11.75
N VAL A 12 3.67 3.79 -11.00
CA VAL A 12 2.34 3.55 -11.56
C VAL A 12 1.49 4.81 -11.43
N PHE A 13 1.49 5.43 -10.25
CA PHE A 13 0.73 6.64 -9.97
C PHE A 13 1.60 7.72 -9.32
N HIS A 14 1.43 8.95 -9.79
CA HIS A 14 1.99 10.14 -9.19
C HIS A 14 0.87 11.15 -8.92
N ARG A 15 0.61 11.43 -7.64
CA ARG A 15 -0.41 12.39 -7.17
C ARG A 15 -1.84 12.08 -7.65
N ALA A 16 -2.24 10.81 -7.50
CA ALA A 16 -3.56 10.31 -7.89
C ALA A 16 -4.55 10.28 -6.71
N ASP A 17 -5.84 10.07 -7.03
CA ASP A 17 -6.87 9.78 -6.04
C ASP A 17 -6.55 8.47 -5.29
N PRO A 18 -6.64 8.42 -3.94
CA PRO A 18 -6.31 7.23 -3.18
C PRO A 18 -7.15 5.99 -3.50
N TYR A 19 -8.41 6.15 -3.88
CA TYR A 19 -9.27 5.02 -4.24
C TYR A 19 -8.85 4.39 -5.57
N VAL A 20 -8.42 5.21 -6.55
CA VAL A 20 -7.85 4.70 -7.81
C VAL A 20 -6.56 3.92 -7.54
N VAL A 21 -5.72 4.39 -6.62
CA VAL A 21 -4.52 3.67 -6.20
C VAL A 21 -4.87 2.35 -5.49
N SER A 22 -5.87 2.38 -4.60
CA SER A 22 -6.36 1.19 -3.88
C SER A 22 -6.91 0.13 -4.85
N ASP A 23 -7.67 0.53 -5.86
CA ASP A 23 -8.17 -0.37 -6.90
C ASP A 23 -7.05 -1.08 -7.66
N TYR A 24 -5.94 -0.40 -7.95
CA TYR A 24 -4.79 -1.03 -8.56
C TYR A 24 -4.13 -2.04 -7.63
N VAL A 25 -3.94 -1.69 -6.35
CA VAL A 25 -3.35 -2.59 -5.35
C VAL A 25 -4.22 -3.84 -5.17
N ASN A 26 -5.55 -3.70 -5.18
CA ASN A 26 -6.49 -4.81 -5.12
C ASN A 26 -6.36 -5.80 -6.30
N ARG A 27 -6.01 -5.29 -7.49
CA ARG A 27 -5.85 -6.11 -8.69
C ARG A 27 -4.50 -6.82 -8.79
N HIS A 28 -3.45 -6.27 -8.18
CA HIS A 28 -2.07 -6.71 -8.44
C HIS A 28 -1.28 -7.17 -7.22
N VAL A 29 -1.65 -6.74 -6.01
CA VAL A 29 -0.86 -6.98 -4.80
C VAL A 29 -1.66 -7.76 -3.78
N GLY A 30 -2.83 -7.26 -3.40
CA GLY A 30 -3.65 -7.89 -2.37
C GLY A 30 -4.90 -7.09 -2.04
N GLN A 31 -5.97 -7.83 -1.72
CA GLN A 31 -7.26 -7.25 -1.41
C GLN A 31 -7.22 -6.47 -0.11
N HIS A 32 -7.79 -5.27 -0.13
CA HIS A 32 -8.00 -4.40 1.01
C HIS A 32 -9.06 -3.34 0.68
N CYS A 33 -9.59 -2.73 1.72
CA CYS A 33 -10.42 -1.53 1.66
C CYS A 33 -9.67 -0.37 2.31
N ILE A 34 -9.89 0.84 1.80
CA ILE A 34 -9.39 2.07 2.43
C ILE A 34 -10.55 2.95 2.92
N GLY A 35 -10.31 3.64 4.04
CA GLY A 35 -11.16 4.73 4.53
C GLY A 35 -10.30 5.96 4.78
N LEU A 36 -10.56 7.04 4.05
CA LEU A 36 -9.83 8.30 4.19
C LEU A 36 -10.39 9.13 5.34
N SER A 37 -9.50 9.75 6.12
CA SER A 37 -9.91 10.82 7.03
C SER A 37 -10.32 12.07 6.23
N ARG A 38 -10.98 13.05 6.89
CA ARG A 38 -11.53 14.27 6.27
C ARG A 38 -10.46 15.28 5.79
N THR A 39 -9.34 14.80 5.27
CA THR A 39 -8.41 15.59 4.46
C THR A 39 -9.07 15.95 3.14
N THR A 40 -9.02 17.22 2.77
CA THR A 40 -9.81 17.75 1.66
C THR A 40 -9.41 17.18 0.30
N HIS A 41 -8.13 16.86 0.06
CA HIS A 41 -7.65 16.30 -1.21
C HIS A 41 -6.33 15.49 -1.04
N PRO A 42 -6.35 14.31 -0.41
CA PRO A 42 -5.15 13.49 -0.27
C PRO A 42 -4.63 13.04 -1.65
N GLN A 43 -3.33 13.19 -1.88
CA GLN A 43 -2.68 12.80 -3.12
C GLN A 43 -1.82 11.55 -2.90
N SER A 44 -2.25 10.44 -3.50
CA SER A 44 -1.56 9.16 -3.37
C SER A 44 -0.52 8.96 -4.45
N SER A 45 0.49 8.14 -4.15
CA SER A 45 1.45 7.64 -5.14
C SER A 45 1.71 6.16 -4.92
N LEU A 46 2.04 5.47 -6.01
CA LEU A 46 2.35 4.05 -6.00
C LEU A 46 3.49 3.76 -6.95
N SER A 47 4.49 3.06 -6.45
CA SER A 47 5.44 2.31 -7.26
C SER A 47 5.20 0.82 -7.06
N HIS A 48 5.14 0.04 -8.15
CA HIS A 48 4.92 -1.39 -8.11
C HIS A 48 5.87 -2.11 -9.07
N ARG A 49 6.43 -3.24 -8.63
CA ARG A 49 7.18 -4.16 -9.48
C ARG A 49 6.96 -5.58 -8.99
N LYS A 50 6.65 -6.47 -9.92
CA LYS A 50 6.67 -7.92 -9.70
C LYS A 50 8.09 -8.47 -9.89
N MET A 51 8.56 -9.25 -8.92
CA MET A 51 9.85 -9.93 -8.93
C MET A 51 9.62 -11.42 -8.65
N ALA A 52 9.47 -12.20 -9.72
CA ALA A 52 8.99 -13.59 -9.66
C ALA A 52 7.62 -13.67 -8.95
N GLU A 53 7.55 -14.38 -7.83
CA GLU A 53 6.34 -14.54 -7.02
C GLU A 53 6.17 -13.45 -5.95
N LEU A 54 7.11 -12.49 -5.87
CA LEU A 54 7.05 -11.38 -4.91
C LEU A 54 6.56 -10.11 -5.59
N ASP A 55 5.50 -9.51 -5.05
CA ASP A 55 5.06 -8.17 -5.42
C ASP A 55 5.68 -7.14 -4.47
N LEU A 56 6.50 -6.24 -5.03
CA LEU A 56 7.11 -5.14 -4.29
C LEU A 56 6.35 -3.85 -4.56
N CYS A 57 5.75 -3.29 -3.53
CA CYS A 57 5.03 -2.03 -3.60
C CYS A 57 5.60 -0.97 -2.65
N ARG A 58 5.62 0.28 -3.11
CA ARG A 58 5.80 1.47 -2.27
C ARG A 58 4.62 2.38 -2.49
N ILE A 59 3.79 2.50 -1.46
CA ILE A 59 2.56 3.28 -1.49
C ILE A 59 2.65 4.45 -0.51
N SER A 60 2.11 5.59 -0.92
CA SER A 60 1.80 6.71 -0.04
C SER A 60 0.35 7.12 -0.31
N TYR A 61 -0.43 7.28 0.76
CA TYR A 61 -1.84 7.66 0.65
C TYR A 61 -2.06 9.18 0.67
N GLY A 62 -1.01 9.96 0.93
CA GLY A 62 -1.10 11.43 0.97
C GLY A 62 -1.87 12.00 2.17
N GLY A 63 -2.28 11.18 3.12
CA GLY A 63 -3.05 11.58 4.30
C GLY A 63 -3.30 10.43 5.27
N SER A 64 -4.05 10.71 6.33
CA SER A 64 -4.48 9.68 7.27
C SER A 64 -5.48 8.73 6.60
N VAL A 65 -5.14 7.45 6.60
CA VAL A 65 -5.93 6.38 5.99
C VAL A 65 -6.10 5.23 6.97
N ARG A 66 -7.27 4.62 6.96
CA ARG A 66 -7.51 3.30 7.54
C ARG A 66 -7.46 2.28 6.42
N VAL A 67 -6.59 1.28 6.55
CA VAL A 67 -6.52 0.14 5.64
C VAL A 67 -7.09 -1.08 6.36
N THR A 68 -7.93 -1.86 5.69
CA THR A 68 -8.49 -3.11 6.23
C THR A 68 -8.39 -4.18 5.18
N SER A 69 -7.70 -5.27 5.47
CA SER A 69 -7.58 -6.43 4.59
C SER A 69 -8.36 -7.61 5.18
N PRO A 70 -8.86 -8.53 4.35
CA PRO A 70 -9.34 -9.82 4.83
C PRO A 70 -8.19 -10.62 5.47
N ALA A 71 -8.53 -11.71 6.15
CA ALA A 71 -7.53 -12.66 6.63
C ALA A 71 -6.70 -13.17 5.45
N LEU A 72 -5.38 -12.97 5.52
CA LEU A 72 -4.44 -13.32 4.45
C LEU A 72 -4.05 -14.80 4.60
N GLU A 73 -5.03 -15.71 4.45
CA GLU A 73 -4.85 -17.14 4.77
C GLU A 73 -3.75 -17.82 3.96
N THR A 74 -3.50 -17.37 2.74
CA THR A 74 -2.55 -17.99 1.80
C THR A 74 -1.42 -17.05 1.36
N ILE A 75 -1.33 -15.83 1.92
CA ILE A 75 -0.38 -14.81 1.46
C ILE A 75 0.31 -14.17 2.66
N TYR A 76 1.63 -14.11 2.64
CA TYR A 76 2.40 -13.35 3.60
C TYR A 76 2.62 -11.92 3.10
N HIS A 77 2.17 -10.92 3.85
CA HIS A 77 2.45 -9.51 3.58
C HIS A 77 3.50 -8.98 4.54
N LEU A 78 4.62 -8.51 4.00
CA LEU A 78 5.60 -7.72 4.76
C LEU A 78 5.39 -6.24 4.46
N GLN A 79 5.01 -5.47 5.48
CA GLN A 79 4.86 -4.03 5.36
C GLN A 79 5.91 -3.31 6.22
N ILE A 80 6.65 -2.39 5.59
CA ILE A 80 7.62 -1.54 6.28
C ILE A 80 7.11 -0.09 6.20
N LEU A 81 6.94 0.55 7.36
CA LEU A 81 6.57 1.96 7.43
C LEU A 81 7.82 2.81 7.19
N LEU A 82 7.88 3.47 6.02
CA LEU A 82 9.01 4.32 5.66
C LEU A 82 8.88 5.74 6.22
N ASN A 83 7.65 6.22 6.41
CA ASN A 83 7.36 7.56 6.91
C ASN A 83 5.98 7.61 7.57
N GLY A 84 5.85 8.36 8.68
CA GLY A 84 4.60 8.54 9.41
C GLY A 84 4.45 7.57 10.59
N ASN A 85 3.21 7.36 11.02
CA ASN A 85 2.84 6.46 12.12
C ASN A 85 1.80 5.44 11.63
N CYS A 86 1.90 4.20 12.09
CA CYS A 86 0.93 3.14 11.80
C CYS A 86 0.37 2.58 13.10
N LEU A 87 -0.96 2.49 13.18
CA LEU A 87 -1.64 1.73 14.22
C LEU A 87 -2.21 0.48 13.58
N TRP A 88 -1.63 -0.67 13.90
CA TRP A 88 -2.15 -1.96 13.48
C TRP A 88 -3.09 -2.54 14.55
N ARG A 89 -4.19 -3.16 14.11
CA ARG A 89 -5.16 -3.84 14.99
C ARG A 89 -5.52 -5.18 14.34
N GLY A 90 -5.06 -6.27 14.93
CA GLY A 90 -5.41 -7.63 14.52
C GLY A 90 -6.79 -8.08 15.00
N HIS A 91 -7.35 -9.10 14.36
CA HIS A 91 -8.58 -9.75 14.81
C HIS A 91 -8.27 -10.64 16.03
N GLN A 92 -8.59 -10.16 17.23
CA GLN A 92 -8.52 -10.90 18.50
C GLN A 92 -7.24 -11.75 18.72
N ARG A 93 -6.11 -11.11 18.98
CA ARG A 93 -5.13 -11.52 20.01
C ARG A 93 -3.93 -10.56 20.06
N GLU A 94 -3.54 -10.31 21.30
CA GLU A 94 -2.32 -9.63 21.72
C GLU A 94 -1.09 -10.31 21.10
N HIS A 95 -0.16 -9.49 20.61
CA HIS A 95 1.26 -9.81 20.50
C HIS A 95 2.04 -8.53 20.82
#